data_AF-A0AAN7HN27-F1
#
_entry.id   AF-A0AAN7HN27-F1
#
_cell.length_a   1.000
_cell.length_b   1.000
_cell.length_c   1.000
_cell.angle_alpha   90.00
_cell.angle_beta   90.00
_cell.angle_gamma   90.00
#
_symmetry.space_group_name_H-M   'P 1'
#
loop_
_entity.id
_entity.type
_entity.pdbx_description
1 polymer ?
#
loop_
_entity_poly.entity_id
_entity_poly.type
_entity_poly.pdbx_seq_one_letter_code
_entity_poly.pdbx_strand_id
1 'polypeptide(L)'
;MGWDSFLDKVEVVVNWGNRVYGRVERFAEPAVKIVAPHVDTFAQEMDPIMNRPVDWVLFLYFSTHIPITILFDLQPLYPDWIVPTFFQQLHGSYMALLNDPFMNKTIPVKWWFKSFSLCEAFLQLPFFFFATYGVFKDKSWVRLPLAVYCAHVMTTVVPCLAEIAFNKSFGLEDFQRNILLMLYSPYFFIPLIGLVDSYLRITNKLRANDAVLIEKKNE
;
A
#
# COMPACT_ATOMS: atom_id res chain seq x y z
N MET A 1 -72.07 36.88 5.95
CA MET A 1 -70.74 36.81 6.60
C MET A 1 -70.03 35.62 5.98
N GLY A 2 -69.01 35.70 5.14
CA GLY A 2 -68.15 36.77 4.66
C GLY A 2 -66.81 36.12 4.30
N TRP A 3 -66.11 36.74 3.34
CA TRP A 3 -64.66 36.72 3.14
C TRP A 3 -64.06 35.66 2.22
N ASP A 4 -64.02 36.06 0.95
CA ASP A 4 -62.86 35.97 0.07
C ASP A 4 -61.52 36.05 0.82
N SER A 5 -60.74 34.98 0.72
CA SER A 5 -59.28 34.94 0.61
C SER A 5 -58.93 33.45 0.76
N PHE A 6 -58.23 32.81 -0.14
CA PHE A 6 -56.93 33.21 -0.60
C PHE A 6 -56.68 32.38 -1.85
N LEU A 7 -56.75 33.05 -3.00
CA LEU A 7 -56.36 32.49 -4.27
C LEU A 7 -54.91 31.98 -4.22
N ASP A 8 -54.63 31.17 -5.23
CA ASP A 8 -53.42 31.23 -6.03
C ASP A 8 -52.29 30.23 -5.75
N LYS A 9 -52.15 29.37 -6.78
CA LYS A 9 -50.91 29.10 -7.52
C LYS A 9 -49.76 28.52 -6.72
N VAL A 10 -49.58 27.20 -6.88
CA VAL A 10 -48.26 26.59 -6.71
C VAL A 10 -47.55 26.65 -8.05
N GLU A 11 -46.61 27.58 -8.15
CA GLU A 11 -45.60 27.65 -9.21
C GLU A 11 -44.37 26.86 -8.72
N VAL A 12 -43.91 25.90 -9.51
CA VAL A 12 -42.70 25.12 -9.19
C VAL A 12 -41.48 25.88 -9.72
N VAL A 13 -40.69 26.44 -8.81
CA VAL A 13 -39.40 27.05 -9.13
C VAL A 13 -38.30 26.13 -8.61
N VAL A 14 -37.51 25.56 -9.52
CA VAL A 14 -36.29 24.80 -9.21
C VAL A 14 -35.11 25.75 -9.36
N ASN A 15 -34.26 25.88 -8.32
CA ASN A 15 -33.01 26.62 -8.43
C ASN A 15 -31.82 25.84 -7.83
N TRP A 16 -30.76 25.73 -8.62
CA TRP A 16 -29.45 25.21 -8.27
C TRP A 16 -28.54 26.40 -7.90
N GLY A 17 -28.01 26.41 -6.67
CA GLY A 17 -26.97 27.34 -6.24
C GLY A 17 -27.43 28.50 -5.34
N ASN A 18 -26.51 28.93 -4.46
CA ASN A 18 -26.70 29.90 -3.38
C ASN A 18 -27.12 31.30 -3.85
N ARG A 19 -28.43 31.57 -3.83
CA ARG A 19 -29.09 32.58 -2.97
C ARG A 19 -30.57 32.68 -3.37
N VAL A 20 -31.46 32.61 -2.38
CA VAL A 20 -32.48 33.62 -2.02
C VAL A 20 -33.40 33.00 -0.94
N TYR A 21 -33.81 33.87 -0.02
CA TYR A 21 -34.63 33.63 1.17
C TYR A 21 -36.09 33.32 0.83
N GLY A 22 -36.74 32.46 1.62
CA GLY A 22 -38.19 32.28 1.56
C GLY A 22 -38.72 31.28 2.60
N ARG A 23 -39.11 31.81 3.76
CA ARG A 23 -39.83 31.14 4.86
C ARG A 23 -41.30 31.00 4.46
N VAL A 24 -41.94 29.83 4.60
CA VAL A 24 -43.30 29.68 5.18
C VAL A 24 -43.49 28.25 5.71
N GLU A 25 -43.89 28.16 6.97
CA GLU A 25 -44.35 26.97 7.67
C GLU A 25 -45.82 26.64 7.32
N ARG A 26 -46.17 25.35 7.18
CA ARG A 26 -47.39 24.80 7.78
C ARG A 26 -47.41 23.26 7.84
N PHE A 27 -47.25 22.77 9.07
CA PHE A 27 -48.03 21.74 9.77
C PHE A 27 -48.65 20.56 9.00
N ALA A 28 -47.97 19.42 9.16
CA ALA A 28 -48.46 18.12 9.66
C ALA A 28 -49.39 17.24 8.79
N GLU A 29 -48.76 16.26 8.13
CA GLU A 29 -49.19 14.86 8.18
C GLU A 29 -48.06 14.02 8.82
N PRO A 30 -48.36 12.93 9.57
CA PRO A 30 -47.36 12.20 10.33
C PRO A 30 -46.57 11.29 9.38
N ALA A 31 -45.45 11.78 8.85
CA ALA A 31 -44.51 10.93 8.17
C ALA A 31 -43.83 10.03 9.22
N VAL A 32 -44.39 8.82 9.42
CA VAL A 32 -43.62 7.68 9.90
C VAL A 32 -42.49 7.50 8.91
N LYS A 33 -41.33 8.09 9.22
CA LYS A 33 -40.11 7.89 8.47
C LYS A 33 -39.65 6.48 8.85
N ILE A 34 -40.05 5.50 8.05
CA ILE A 34 -39.37 4.19 8.05
C ILE A 34 -37.95 4.51 7.61
N VAL A 35 -37.07 4.68 8.59
CA VAL A 35 -35.62 4.65 8.36
C VAL A 35 -35.35 3.22 7.95
N ALA A 36 -35.43 2.95 6.65
CA ALA A 36 -34.85 1.75 6.10
C ALA A 36 -33.41 1.70 6.63
N PRO A 37 -32.96 0.57 7.21
CA PRO A 37 -31.57 0.45 7.63
C PRO A 37 -30.70 0.86 6.44
N HIS A 38 -29.62 1.58 6.72
CA HIS A 38 -28.55 1.85 5.77
C HIS A 38 -28.01 0.49 5.33
N VAL A 39 -28.69 -0.14 4.37
CA VAL A 39 -28.19 -1.30 3.66
C VAL A 39 -27.11 -0.69 2.82
N ASP A 40 -25.89 -0.74 3.35
CA ASP A 40 -24.67 -0.50 2.61
C ASP A 40 -24.84 -1.24 1.28
N THR A 41 -25.05 -0.50 0.20
CA THR A 41 -25.11 -1.07 -1.13
C THR A 41 -23.72 -1.65 -1.35
N PHE A 42 -23.59 -2.97 -1.17
CA PHE A 42 -22.34 -3.75 -1.18
C PHE A 42 -21.64 -3.81 -2.54
N ALA A 43 -21.84 -2.81 -3.40
CA ALA A 43 -21.15 -2.62 -4.65
C ALA A 43 -20.96 -1.13 -4.90
N GLN A 44 -20.23 -0.45 -4.02
CA GLN A 44 -19.45 0.69 -4.49
C GLN A 44 -18.47 0.08 -5.51
N GLU A 45 -18.69 0.34 -6.81
CA GLU A 45 -17.80 -0.14 -7.87
C GLU A 45 -16.37 0.22 -7.45
N MET A 46 -15.58 -0.80 -7.14
CA MET A 46 -14.20 -0.62 -6.76
C MET A 46 -13.51 0.01 -7.96
N ASP A 47 -12.83 1.15 -7.75
CA ASP A 47 -12.02 1.72 -8.81
C ASP A 47 -11.09 0.63 -9.36
N PRO A 48 -11.09 0.37 -10.68
CA PRO A 48 -10.16 -0.58 -11.26
C PRO A 48 -8.74 -0.21 -10.86
N ILE A 49 -7.90 -1.22 -10.56
CA ILE A 49 -6.51 -0.97 -10.13
C ILE A 49 -5.71 -0.14 -11.15
N MET A 50 -6.12 -0.16 -12.42
CA MET A 50 -5.54 0.66 -13.49
C MET A 50 -5.70 2.17 -13.25
N ASN A 51 -6.72 2.58 -12.49
CA ASN A 51 -6.94 3.99 -12.10
C ASN A 51 -6.16 4.37 -10.82
N ARG A 52 -5.46 3.41 -10.21
CA ARG A 52 -4.69 3.58 -8.97
C ARG A 52 -3.21 3.24 -9.25
N PRO A 53 -2.44 4.13 -9.90
CA PRO A 53 -1.11 3.79 -10.40
C PRO A 53 -0.14 3.34 -9.31
N VAL A 54 -0.20 3.94 -8.12
CA VAL A 54 0.62 3.51 -6.97
C VAL A 54 0.24 2.10 -6.52
N ASP A 55 -1.05 1.79 -6.45
CA ASP A 55 -1.53 0.46 -6.07
C ASP A 55 -1.15 -0.59 -7.10
N TRP A 56 -1.14 -0.24 -8.39
CA TRP A 56 -0.70 -1.12 -9.45
C TRP A 56 0.80 -1.46 -9.33
N VAL A 57 1.65 -0.45 -9.08
CA VAL A 57 3.08 -0.65 -8.83
C VAL A 57 3.29 -1.53 -7.59
N LEU A 58 2.58 -1.24 -6.50
CA LEU A 58 2.69 -2.02 -5.26
C LEU A 58 2.19 -3.46 -5.45
N PHE A 59 1.08 -3.65 -6.15
CA PHE A 59 0.55 -4.97 -6.46
C PHE A 59 1.56 -5.80 -7.26
N LEU A 60 2.17 -5.24 -8.31
CA LEU A 60 3.21 -5.93 -9.07
C LEU A 60 4.44 -6.21 -8.23
N TYR A 61 4.87 -5.24 -7.43
CA TYR A 61 5.99 -5.37 -6.51
C TYR A 61 5.80 -6.57 -5.57
N PHE A 62 4.68 -6.64 -4.83
CA PHE A 62 4.41 -7.76 -3.93
C PHE A 62 4.20 -9.08 -4.67
N SER A 63 3.46 -9.07 -5.78
CA SER A 63 3.12 -10.30 -6.52
C SER A 63 4.37 -10.96 -7.13
N THR A 64 5.28 -10.16 -7.67
CA THR A 64 6.53 -10.68 -8.26
C THR A 64 7.57 -11.02 -7.19
N HIS A 65 7.57 -10.33 -6.04
CA HIS A 65 8.46 -10.65 -4.94
C HIS A 65 8.19 -12.01 -4.31
N ILE A 66 6.94 -12.46 -4.22
CA ILE A 66 6.62 -13.78 -3.64
C ILE A 66 7.48 -14.91 -4.25
N PRO A 67 7.44 -15.17 -5.57
CA PRO A 67 8.25 -16.21 -6.17
C PRO A 67 9.74 -15.88 -6.13
N ILE A 68 10.14 -14.61 -6.30
CA ILE A 68 11.57 -14.22 -6.26
C ILE A 68 12.17 -14.52 -4.88
N THR A 69 11.50 -14.11 -3.81
CA THR A 69 11.98 -14.31 -2.44
C THR A 69 12.09 -15.79 -2.10
N ILE A 70 11.05 -16.58 -2.43
CA ILE A 70 11.09 -18.03 -2.19
C ILE A 70 12.20 -18.69 -3.02
N LEU A 71 12.36 -18.32 -4.28
CA LEU A 71 13.23 -19.06 -5.20
C LEU A 71 14.66 -18.54 -5.23
N PHE A 72 14.92 -17.33 -4.74
CA PHE A 72 16.20 -16.63 -4.86
C PHE A 72 16.66 -16.07 -3.52
N ASP A 73 15.94 -15.11 -2.93
CA ASP A 73 16.42 -14.37 -1.75
C ASP A 73 16.59 -15.25 -0.50
N LEU A 74 15.74 -16.27 -0.35
CA LEU A 74 15.80 -17.22 0.76
C LEU A 74 16.73 -18.42 0.51
N GLN A 75 17.32 -18.57 -0.68
CA GLN A 75 18.27 -19.65 -0.95
C GLN A 75 19.43 -19.72 0.06
N PRO A 76 19.99 -18.60 0.58
CA PRO A 76 21.04 -18.65 1.60
C PRO A 76 20.58 -19.28 2.93
N LEU A 77 19.28 -19.35 3.18
CA LEU A 77 18.70 -19.99 4.38
C LEU A 77 18.33 -21.46 4.15
N TYR A 78 18.20 -21.89 2.88
CA TYR A 78 17.84 -23.25 2.55
C TYR A 78 19.05 -24.18 2.58
N PRO A 79 18.87 -25.43 3.04
CA PRO A 79 19.84 -26.47 2.76
C PRO A 79 19.82 -26.78 1.25
N ASP A 80 20.99 -27.10 0.70
CA ASP A 80 21.19 -27.19 -0.77
C ASP A 80 20.28 -28.21 -1.45
N TRP A 81 19.81 -29.25 -0.74
CA TRP A 81 18.94 -30.29 -1.29
C TRP A 81 17.49 -29.84 -1.54
N ILE A 82 17.06 -28.71 -0.99
CA ILE A 82 15.71 -28.16 -1.22
C ILE A 82 15.65 -27.35 -2.52
N VAL A 83 16.77 -26.76 -2.95
CA VAL A 83 16.81 -25.85 -4.09
C VAL A 83 16.90 -26.66 -5.39
N PRO A 84 15.95 -26.57 -6.32
CA PRO A 84 16.05 -27.27 -7.60
C PRO A 84 17.30 -26.85 -8.38
N THR A 85 17.90 -27.77 -9.13
CA THR A 85 19.18 -27.57 -9.84
C THR A 85 19.17 -26.33 -10.74
N PHE A 86 18.05 -26.05 -11.41
CA PHE A 86 17.89 -24.85 -12.23
C PHE A 86 18.17 -23.55 -11.45
N PHE A 87 17.63 -23.42 -10.24
CA PHE A 87 17.80 -22.23 -9.41
C PHE A 87 19.21 -22.13 -8.82
N GLN A 88 19.87 -23.28 -8.58
CA GLN A 88 21.29 -23.29 -8.21
C GLN A 88 22.19 -22.80 -9.35
N GLN A 89 21.90 -23.24 -10.59
CA GLN A 89 22.64 -22.78 -11.77
C GLN A 89 22.40 -21.29 -12.07
N LEU A 90 21.16 -20.84 -11.92
CA LEU A 90 20.79 -19.43 -12.05
C LEU A 90 21.53 -18.58 -11.02
N HIS A 91 21.54 -19.00 -9.75
CA HIS A 91 22.31 -18.35 -8.70
C HIS A 91 23.82 -18.34 -9.01
N GLY A 92 24.38 -19.45 -9.47
CA GLY A 92 25.78 -19.53 -9.89
C GLY A 92 26.13 -18.57 -11.03
N SER A 93 25.24 -18.44 -12.01
CA SER A 93 25.41 -17.50 -13.13
C SER A 93 25.34 -16.04 -12.67
N TYR A 94 24.42 -15.75 -11.76
CA TYR A 94 24.28 -14.45 -11.12
C TYR A 94 25.54 -14.09 -10.29
N MET A 95 26.07 -15.04 -9.51
CA MET A 95 27.32 -14.89 -8.75
C MET A 95 28.52 -14.63 -9.65
N ALA A 96 28.65 -15.37 -10.75
CA ALA A 96 29.73 -15.18 -11.71
C ALA A 96 29.70 -13.78 -12.36
N LEU A 97 28.51 -13.23 -12.58
CA LEU A 97 28.34 -11.92 -13.19
C LEU A 97 28.55 -10.77 -12.21
N LEU A 98 27.88 -10.81 -11.05
CA LEU A 98 27.78 -9.66 -10.14
C LEU A 98 28.63 -9.77 -8.88
N ASN A 99 29.06 -10.98 -8.51
CA ASN A 99 29.79 -11.25 -7.28
C ASN A 99 29.11 -10.62 -6.04
N ASP A 100 27.77 -10.72 -5.95
CA ASP A 100 27.00 -10.07 -4.88
C ASP A 100 27.46 -10.60 -3.50
N PRO A 101 27.98 -9.72 -2.62
CA PRO A 101 28.55 -10.13 -1.35
C PRO A 101 27.52 -10.69 -0.36
N PHE A 102 26.23 -10.42 -0.54
CA PHE A 102 25.17 -10.87 0.35
C PHE A 102 24.62 -12.24 -0.03
N MET A 103 24.68 -12.54 -1.33
CA MET A 103 24.19 -13.81 -1.89
C MET A 103 25.32 -14.84 -2.03
N ASN A 104 26.59 -14.42 -1.93
CA ASN A 104 27.73 -15.31 -2.04
C ASN A 104 27.93 -16.19 -0.79
N LYS A 105 27.63 -17.49 -0.93
CA LYS A 105 27.80 -18.52 0.13
C LYS A 105 29.24 -18.69 0.62
N THR A 106 30.24 -18.30 -0.18
CA THR A 106 31.67 -18.43 0.19
C THR A 106 32.16 -17.31 1.11
N ILE A 107 31.44 -16.18 1.13
CA ILE A 107 31.72 -15.07 2.02
C ILE A 107 30.95 -15.30 3.32
N PRO A 108 31.59 -15.23 4.50
CA PRO A 108 30.88 -15.34 5.77
C PRO A 108 29.81 -14.24 5.87
N VAL A 109 28.55 -14.62 5.64
CA VAL A 109 27.43 -13.69 5.70
C VAL A 109 27.37 -13.10 7.12
N LYS A 110 27.45 -11.77 7.19
CA LYS A 110 27.43 -11.03 8.45
C LYS A 110 26.11 -11.32 9.18
N TRP A 111 26.18 -11.47 10.51
CA TRP A 111 25.00 -11.83 11.33
C TRP A 111 23.83 -10.84 11.19
N TRP A 112 24.11 -9.55 10.96
CA TRP A 112 23.08 -8.56 10.71
C TRP A 112 22.28 -8.87 9.43
N PHE A 113 22.95 -9.30 8.35
CA PHE A 113 22.26 -9.60 7.09
C PHE A 113 21.39 -10.85 7.24
N LYS A 114 21.92 -11.91 7.89
CA LYS A 114 21.12 -13.10 8.22
C LYS A 114 19.89 -12.75 9.04
N SER A 115 19.99 -11.81 9.98
CA SER A 115 18.84 -11.37 10.76
C SER A 115 17.76 -10.71 9.88
N PHE A 116 18.15 -9.94 8.87
CA PHE A 116 17.21 -9.36 7.90
C PHE A 116 16.62 -10.42 6.97
N SER A 117 17.39 -11.40 6.50
CA SER A 117 16.85 -12.51 5.71
C SER A 117 15.84 -13.35 6.51
N LEU A 118 16.03 -13.50 7.82
CA LEU A 118 15.04 -14.13 8.70
C LEU A 118 13.78 -13.27 8.84
N CYS A 119 13.92 -11.96 9.02
CA CYS A 119 12.77 -11.05 8.99
C CYS A 119 12.03 -11.12 7.65
N GLU A 120 12.75 -11.25 6.55
CA GLU A 120 12.16 -11.43 5.23
C GLU A 120 11.35 -12.73 5.17
N ALA A 121 11.92 -13.85 5.57
CA ALA A 121 11.25 -15.16 5.56
C ALA A 121 9.98 -15.20 6.43
N PHE A 122 10.04 -14.63 7.64
CA PHE A 122 8.99 -14.81 8.65
C PHE A 122 8.02 -13.64 8.77
N LEU A 123 8.41 -12.43 8.37
CA LEU A 123 7.57 -11.24 8.49
C LEU A 123 7.16 -10.71 7.11
N GLN A 124 8.14 -10.52 6.21
CA GLN A 124 7.88 -9.88 4.93
C GLN A 124 7.16 -10.82 3.96
N LEU A 125 7.62 -12.07 3.80
CA LEU A 125 7.02 -13.02 2.87
C LEU A 125 5.53 -13.30 3.17
N PRO A 126 5.10 -13.59 4.42
CA PRO A 126 3.67 -13.68 4.74
C PRO A 126 2.92 -12.37 4.44
N PHE A 127 3.56 -11.23 4.71
CA PHE A 127 2.99 -9.92 4.41
C PHE A 127 2.80 -9.67 2.91
N PHE A 128 3.64 -10.22 2.03
CA PHE A 128 3.48 -10.05 0.57
C PHE A 128 2.14 -10.60 0.08
N PHE A 129 1.70 -11.76 0.58
CA PHE A 129 0.38 -12.32 0.26
C PHE A 129 -0.75 -11.41 0.77
N PHE A 130 -0.62 -10.95 2.01
CA PHE A 130 -1.58 -10.06 2.65
C PHE A 130 -1.72 -8.71 1.91
N ALA A 131 -0.59 -8.11 1.55
CA ALA A 131 -0.53 -6.85 0.82
C ALA A 131 -1.03 -6.99 -0.63
N THR A 132 -0.62 -8.05 -1.33
CA THR A 132 -1.12 -8.37 -2.69
C THR A 132 -2.64 -8.39 -2.71
N TYR A 133 -3.26 -9.13 -1.80
CA TYR A 133 -4.72 -9.20 -1.70
C TYR A 133 -5.35 -7.87 -1.31
N GLY A 134 -4.84 -7.22 -0.26
CA GLY A 134 -5.40 -5.98 0.27
C GLY A 134 -5.34 -4.82 -0.72
N VAL A 135 -4.21 -4.66 -1.42
CA VAL A 135 -4.02 -3.63 -2.45
C VAL A 135 -4.86 -3.92 -3.69
N PHE A 136 -4.90 -5.17 -4.15
CA PHE A 136 -5.75 -5.57 -5.28
C PHE A 136 -7.23 -5.30 -5.01
N LYS A 137 -7.69 -5.58 -3.79
CA LYS A 137 -9.08 -5.39 -3.36
C LYS A 137 -9.38 -4.01 -2.77
N ASP A 138 -8.45 -3.05 -2.88
CA ASP A 138 -8.55 -1.69 -2.35
C ASP A 138 -9.05 -1.59 -0.90
N LYS A 139 -8.55 -2.49 -0.05
CA LYS A 139 -9.00 -2.54 1.33
C LYS A 139 -8.30 -1.48 2.16
N SER A 140 -9.08 -0.62 2.82
CA SER A 140 -8.57 0.45 3.68
C SER A 140 -7.66 -0.05 4.80
N TRP A 141 -7.95 -1.23 5.36
CA TRP A 141 -7.19 -1.82 6.46
C TRP A 141 -5.76 -2.17 6.07
N VAL A 142 -5.43 -2.30 4.77
CA VAL A 142 -4.06 -2.67 4.34
C VAL A 142 -3.08 -1.51 4.52
N ARG A 143 -3.56 -0.27 4.50
CA ARG A 143 -2.70 0.93 4.39
C ARG A 143 -1.77 1.09 5.60
N LEU A 144 -2.27 0.89 6.82
CA LEU A 144 -1.44 1.04 8.02
C LEU A 144 -0.36 -0.05 8.13
N PRO A 145 -0.69 -1.36 8.03
CA PRO A 145 0.32 -2.41 7.94
C PRO A 145 1.31 -2.21 6.79
N LEU A 146 0.84 -1.73 5.64
CA LEU A 146 1.67 -1.42 4.47
C LEU A 146 2.68 -0.31 4.77
N ALA A 147 2.27 0.77 5.43
CA ALA A 147 3.21 1.82 5.87
C ALA A 147 4.30 1.25 6.80
N VAL A 148 3.92 0.42 7.77
CA VAL A 148 4.88 -0.21 8.69
C VAL A 148 5.86 -1.11 7.95
N TYR A 149 5.34 -1.95 7.04
CA TYR A 149 6.16 -2.81 6.18
C TYR A 149 7.14 -1.98 5.34
N CYS A 150 6.66 -0.92 4.69
CA CYS A 150 7.48 -0.10 3.81
C CYS A 150 8.63 0.56 4.58
N ALA A 151 8.35 1.12 5.76
CA ALA A 151 9.38 1.67 6.63
C ALA A 151 10.39 0.60 7.05
N HIS A 152 9.92 -0.60 7.42
CA HIS A 152 10.79 -1.71 7.79
C HIS A 152 11.74 -2.09 6.63
N VAL A 153 11.22 -2.34 5.42
CA VAL A 153 12.05 -2.71 4.27
C VAL A 153 13.08 -1.64 3.93
N MET A 154 12.69 -0.36 3.95
CA MET A 154 13.65 0.72 3.75
C MET A 154 14.80 0.64 4.77
N THR A 155 14.50 0.39 6.04
CA THR A 155 15.53 0.28 7.09
C THR A 155 16.43 -0.95 6.94
N THR A 156 15.95 -2.05 6.35
CA THR A 156 16.78 -3.24 6.10
C THR A 156 17.63 -3.11 4.85
N VAL A 157 17.17 -2.34 3.85
CA VAL A 157 17.87 -2.13 2.57
C VAL A 157 18.98 -1.08 2.67
N VAL A 158 18.83 -0.06 3.52
CA VAL A 158 19.84 1.00 3.68
C VAL A 158 21.24 0.46 4.02
N PRO A 159 21.41 -0.47 4.99
CA PRO A 159 22.71 -1.10 5.25
C PRO A 159 23.27 -1.84 4.03
N CYS A 160 22.44 -2.54 3.26
CA CYS A 160 22.87 -3.26 2.06
C CYS A 160 23.41 -2.29 1.00
N LEU A 161 22.67 -1.20 0.73
CA LEU A 161 23.10 -0.15 -0.20
C LEU A 161 24.40 0.52 0.26
N ALA A 162 24.55 0.80 1.55
CA ALA A 162 25.75 1.41 2.09
C ALA A 162 26.98 0.49 1.95
N GLU A 163 26.82 -0.80 2.26
CA GLU A 163 27.86 -1.81 2.10
C GLU A 163 28.25 -1.98 0.62
N ILE A 164 27.29 -2.04 -0.31
CA ILE A 164 27.59 -2.06 -1.76
C ILE A 164 28.27 -0.77 -2.21
N ALA A 165 27.85 0.41 -1.73
CA ALA A 165 28.43 1.67 -2.18
C ALA A 165 29.86 1.88 -1.67
N PHE A 166 30.08 1.63 -0.38
CA PHE A 166 31.27 2.13 0.32
C PHE A 166 32.26 1.04 0.73
N ASN A 167 31.83 -0.22 0.88
CA ASN A 167 32.75 -1.27 1.30
C ASN A 167 33.61 -1.73 0.11
N LYS A 168 34.92 -1.47 0.21
CA LYS A 168 35.92 -1.88 -0.79
C LYS A 168 36.43 -3.30 -0.57
N SER A 169 36.24 -3.87 0.62
CA SER A 169 36.72 -5.21 0.98
C SER A 169 36.03 -6.33 0.19
N PHE A 170 34.88 -6.05 -0.42
CA PHE A 170 34.18 -7.00 -1.29
C PHE A 170 34.86 -7.21 -2.66
N GLY A 171 35.81 -6.34 -3.03
CA GLY A 171 36.53 -6.49 -4.31
C GLY A 171 35.64 -6.34 -5.54
N LEU A 172 34.48 -5.68 -5.43
CA LEU A 172 33.57 -5.45 -6.55
C LEU A 172 34.18 -4.51 -7.58
N GLU A 173 34.13 -4.92 -8.84
CA GLU A 173 34.39 -4.04 -9.99
C GLU A 173 33.35 -2.91 -10.06
N ASP A 174 33.70 -1.79 -10.70
CA ASP A 174 32.81 -0.63 -10.77
C ASP A 174 31.48 -0.95 -11.47
N PHE A 175 31.51 -1.78 -12.52
CA PHE A 175 30.30 -2.24 -13.21
C PHE A 175 29.41 -3.10 -12.30
N GLN A 176 30.00 -4.08 -11.60
CA GLN A 176 29.27 -4.93 -10.65
C GLN A 176 28.62 -4.08 -9.55
N ARG A 177 29.38 -3.13 -8.99
CA ARG A 177 28.89 -2.21 -7.96
C ARG A 177 27.70 -1.38 -8.45
N ASN A 178 27.81 -0.80 -9.64
CA ASN A 178 26.75 0.03 -10.21
C ASN A 178 25.49 -0.80 -10.49
N ILE A 179 25.63 -2.00 -11.05
CA ILE A 179 24.48 -2.89 -11.26
C ILE A 179 23.85 -3.30 -9.94
N LEU A 180 24.64 -3.67 -8.93
CA LEU A 180 24.10 -4.04 -7.62
C LEU A 180 23.36 -2.87 -6.97
N LEU A 181 23.89 -1.65 -7.05
CA LEU A 181 23.17 -0.47 -6.58
C LEU A 181 21.84 -0.29 -7.34
N MET A 182 21.84 -0.44 -8.66
CA MET A 182 20.62 -0.37 -9.46
C MET A 182 19.63 -1.48 -9.14
N LEU A 183 20.12 -2.69 -8.81
CA LEU A 183 19.30 -3.84 -8.48
C LEU A 183 18.64 -3.69 -7.10
N TYR A 184 19.37 -3.17 -6.11
CA TYR A 184 18.87 -3.02 -4.72
C TYR A 184 18.06 -1.72 -4.52
N SER A 185 18.32 -0.66 -5.29
CA SER A 185 17.64 0.63 -5.12
C SER A 185 16.10 0.60 -5.23
N PRO A 186 15.48 -0.17 -6.14
CA PRO A 186 14.02 -0.29 -6.22
C PRO A 186 13.38 -0.73 -4.90
N TYR A 187 14.07 -1.58 -4.12
CA TYR A 187 13.63 -2.05 -2.81
C TYR A 187 13.67 -0.95 -1.73
N PHE A 188 14.26 0.21 -2.02
CA PHE A 188 14.14 1.40 -1.19
C PHE A 188 13.05 2.34 -1.73
N PHE A 189 13.10 2.65 -3.02
CA PHE A 189 12.23 3.69 -3.61
C PHE A 189 10.77 3.25 -3.74
N ILE A 190 10.48 2.00 -4.10
CA ILE A 190 9.09 1.52 -4.18
C ILE A 190 8.44 1.51 -2.79
N PRO A 191 9.08 0.98 -1.74
CA PRO A 191 8.58 1.14 -0.37
C PRO A 191 8.44 2.58 0.08
N LEU A 192 9.36 3.49 -0.28
CA LEU A 192 9.20 4.91 0.03
C LEU A 192 7.91 5.50 -0.57
N ILE A 193 7.62 5.19 -1.84
CA ILE A 193 6.37 5.61 -2.49
C ILE A 193 5.16 5.01 -1.76
N GLY A 194 5.20 3.71 -1.43
CA GLY A 194 4.13 3.03 -0.71
C GLY A 194 3.88 3.58 0.70
N LEU A 195 4.96 3.96 1.40
CA LEU A 195 4.91 4.61 2.71
C LEU A 195 4.21 5.96 2.63
N VAL A 196 4.62 6.81 1.68
CA VAL A 196 4.03 8.14 1.49
C VAL A 196 2.56 8.04 1.08
N ASP A 197 2.21 7.20 0.11
CA ASP A 197 0.80 6.99 -0.30
C ASP A 197 -0.06 6.50 0.87
N SER A 198 0.42 5.50 1.60
CA SER A 198 -0.30 4.95 2.75
C SER A 198 -0.48 6.00 3.86
N TYR A 199 0.57 6.74 4.19
CA TYR A 199 0.53 7.81 5.18
C TYR A 199 -0.51 8.89 4.82
N LEU A 200 -0.51 9.35 3.57
CA LEU A 200 -1.45 10.37 3.10
C LEU A 200 -2.90 9.86 3.17
N ARG A 201 -3.17 8.64 2.70
CA ARG A 201 -4.52 8.05 2.72
C ARG A 201 -5.04 7.84 4.14
N ILE A 202 -4.19 7.37 5.06
CA ILE A 202 -4.56 7.20 6.48
C ILE A 202 -4.87 8.56 7.09
N THR A 203 -3.98 9.53 6.91
CA THR A 203 -4.15 10.88 7.48
C THR A 203 -5.43 11.55 6.97
N ASN A 204 -5.72 11.45 5.68
CA ASN A 204 -6.94 12.01 5.10
C ASN A 204 -8.21 11.36 5.67
N LYS A 205 -8.20 10.03 5.88
CA LYS A 205 -9.32 9.32 6.51
C LYS A 205 -9.52 9.71 7.97
N LEU A 206 -8.43 9.85 8.73
CA LEU A 206 -8.51 10.30 10.12
C LEU A 206 -9.09 11.72 10.21
N ARG A 207 -8.60 12.64 9.38
CA ARG A 207 -9.12 14.02 9.31
C ARG A 207 -10.61 14.07 8.96
N ALA A 208 -11.06 13.26 8.01
CA ALA A 208 -12.48 13.18 7.64
C ALA A 208 -13.34 12.65 8.80
N ASN A 209 -12.87 11.61 9.50
CA ASN A 209 -13.57 11.08 10.68
C ASN A 209 -13.64 12.11 11.81
N ASP A 210 -12.55 12.82 12.09
CA ASP A 210 -12.51 13.86 13.12
C ASP A 210 -13.50 15.00 12.82
N ALA A 211 -13.61 15.42 11.56
CA ALA A 211 -14.59 16.43 11.14
C ALA A 211 -16.03 15.99 11.41
N VAL A 212 -16.39 14.76 11.05
CA VAL A 212 -17.73 14.18 11.30
C VAL A 212 -18.03 14.09 12.81
N LEU A 213 -17.03 13.76 13.63
CA LEU A 213 -17.19 13.69 15.08
C LEU A 213 -17.38 15.08 15.71
N ILE A 214 -16.73 16.11 15.16
CA ILE A 214 -16.90 17.50 15.61
C ILE A 214 -18.31 18.00 15.26
N GLU A 215 -18.81 17.73 14.06
CA GLU A 215 -20.16 18.11 13.65
C GLU A 215 -21.22 17.47 14.57
N LYS A 216 -21.12 16.16 14.84
CA LYS A 216 -22.02 15.46 15.77
C LYS A 216 -21.98 15.95 17.20
N LYS A 217 -20.91 16.62 17.63
CA LYS A 217 -20.80 17.20 18.97
C LYS A 217 -21.48 18.58 19.06
N ASN A 218 -21.64 19.25 17.92
CA ASN A 218 -22.22 20.59 17.82
C ASN A 218 -23.73 20.56 17.52
N GLU A 219 -24.29 19.39 17.19
CA GLU A 219 -25.73 19.09 17.11
C GLU A 219 -26.32 18.72 18.48
#